data_AF-A0A358V0P8-F1
#
_entry.id   AF-A0A358V0P8-F1
#
_cell.length_a   1.000
_cell.length_b   1.000
_cell.length_c   1.000
_cell.angle_alpha   90.00
_cell.angle_beta   90.00
_cell.angle_gamma   90.00
#
_symmetry.space_group_name_H-M   'P 1'
#
loop_
_entity.id
_entity.type
_entity.pdbx_description
1 polymer ?
#
loop_
_entity_poly.entity_id
_entity_poly.type
_entity_poly.pdbx_seq_one_letter_code
_entity_poly.pdbx_strand_id
1 'polypeptide(L)'
;MLHDRSAAENASIRFDSIFKRKEKPEEISEIIPLQGEDLPSLLLRAKTVSSKSEARRLIEQGGVRVENDSGWTKITATYSFKRGDVLKVGKKGQFLRIG
;
A
#
# COMPACT_ATOMS: atom_id res chain seq x y z
N MET A 1 -8.33 11.36 30.09
CA MET A 1 -7.32 10.41 29.62
C MET A 1 -8.02 9.12 29.22
N LEU A 2 -7.60 8.57 28.08
CA LEU A 2 -7.88 7.23 27.52
C LEU A 2 -9.28 6.96 26.96
N HIS A 3 -9.42 7.24 25.65
CA HIS A 3 -10.52 6.72 24.81
C HIS A 3 -10.30 5.24 24.53
N ASP A 4 -11.22 4.45 25.08
CA ASP A 4 -11.97 3.36 24.45
C ASP A 4 -11.28 2.42 23.45
N ARG A 5 -11.03 1.21 23.97
CA ARG A 5 -11.24 -0.11 23.35
C ARG A 5 -12.05 -0.10 22.05
N SER A 6 -11.45 -0.67 21.01
CA SER A 6 -11.92 -1.89 20.30
C SER A 6 -10.93 -2.19 19.17
N ALA A 7 -10.09 -3.20 19.31
CA ALA A 7 -10.35 -4.51 18.69
C ALA A 7 -10.66 -4.39 17.19
N ALA A 8 -9.60 -4.24 16.38
CA ALA A 8 -9.59 -4.64 14.97
C ALA A 8 -8.59 -5.79 14.83
N GLU A 9 -8.90 -6.90 15.51
CA GLU A 9 -8.32 -8.20 15.23
C GLU A 9 -8.79 -8.67 13.84
N ASN A 10 -7.88 -9.40 13.17
CA ASN A 10 -8.07 -10.25 11.98
C ASN A 10 -7.54 -9.73 10.63
N ALA A 11 -6.21 -9.59 10.56
CA ALA A 11 -5.47 -9.93 9.33
C ALA A 11 -4.24 -10.79 9.65
N SER A 12 -4.38 -11.74 10.58
CA SER A 12 -3.39 -12.79 10.81
C SER A 12 -3.50 -13.84 9.70
N ILE A 13 -2.85 -13.62 8.56
CA ILE A 13 -2.55 -14.69 7.62
C ILE A 13 -1.08 -14.57 7.21
N ARG A 14 -0.22 -15.10 8.08
CA ARG A 14 1.03 -15.83 7.78
C ARG A 14 1.87 -15.34 6.59
N PHE A 15 2.53 -14.18 6.65
CA PHE A 15 3.59 -13.86 5.66
C PHE A 15 4.79 -13.06 6.21
N ASP A 16 5.08 -13.14 7.51
CA ASP A 16 6.24 -12.49 8.15
C ASP A 16 7.63 -12.95 7.66
N SER A 17 7.72 -14.02 6.86
CA SER A 17 9.03 -14.59 6.49
C SER A 17 9.67 -14.00 5.24
N ILE A 18 8.92 -13.36 4.33
CA ILE A 18 9.50 -12.82 3.09
C ILE A 18 10.01 -11.38 3.30
N PHE A 19 9.43 -10.65 4.25
CA PHE A 19 9.78 -9.24 4.49
C PHE A 19 11.00 -9.03 5.40
N LYS A 20 11.51 -10.10 6.02
CA LYS A 20 12.66 -10.08 6.94
C LYS A 20 14.03 -9.89 6.26
N ARG A 21 14.09 -9.59 4.96
CA ARG A 21 15.35 -9.28 4.26
C ARG A 21 15.51 -7.77 4.04
N LYS A 22 16.05 -7.14 5.09
CA LYS A 22 17.02 -6.01 5.13
C LYS A 22 16.78 -4.80 4.21
N GLU A 23 16.32 -3.66 4.78
CA GLU A 23 16.31 -2.29 4.21
C GLU A 23 14.96 -1.68 3.77
N LYS A 24 13.82 -2.06 4.35
CA LYS A 24 12.59 -1.28 4.17
C LYS A 24 12.24 -0.56 5.49
N PRO A 25 11.74 0.70 5.45
CA PRO A 25 11.48 1.50 6.65
C PRO A 25 10.59 0.74 7.63
N GLU A 26 10.77 1.02 8.92
CA GLU A 26 10.16 0.31 10.04
C GLU A 26 8.62 0.32 10.03
N GLU A 27 7.97 1.16 9.20
CA GLU A 27 6.52 1.23 9.06
C GLU A 27 6.08 0.97 7.62
N ILE A 28 5.64 -0.25 7.36
CA ILE A 28 4.91 -0.61 6.14
C ILE A 28 3.45 -0.75 6.53
N SER A 29 2.61 0.10 5.97
CA SER A 29 1.17 0.00 6.20
C SER A 29 0.62 -1.17 5.41
N GLU A 30 -0.11 -2.06 6.06
CA GLU A 30 -0.86 -3.13 5.39
C GLU A 30 -2.30 -2.66 5.16
N ILE A 31 -2.83 -2.89 3.96
CA ILE A 31 -4.21 -2.57 3.61
C ILE A 31 -4.86 -3.71 2.85
N ILE A 32 -6.05 -4.10 3.28
CA ILE A 32 -6.87 -5.07 2.57
C ILE A 32 -7.73 -4.31 1.58
N PRO A 33 -7.60 -4.54 0.26
CA PRO A 33 -8.43 -3.88 -0.73
C PRO A 33 -9.89 -4.34 -0.62
N LEU A 34 -10.82 -3.43 -0.86
CA LEU A 34 -12.23 -3.78 -1.01
C LEU A 34 -12.47 -4.37 -2.41
N GLN A 35 -13.51 -5.20 -2.53
CA GLN A 35 -13.88 -5.78 -3.82
C GLN A 35 -14.21 -4.66 -4.83
N GLY A 36 -13.49 -4.63 -5.94
CA GLY A 36 -13.65 -3.60 -6.98
C GLY A 36 -13.09 -2.21 -6.62
N GLU A 37 -12.29 -2.10 -5.55
CA GLU A 37 -11.63 -0.84 -5.19
C GLU A 37 -10.58 -0.46 -6.24
N ASP A 38 -10.56 0.81 -6.65
CA ASP A 38 -9.52 1.33 -7.55
C ASP A 38 -8.28 1.78 -6.75
N LEU A 39 -7.12 1.77 -7.41
CA LEU A 39 -5.85 2.17 -6.80
C LEU A 39 -5.91 3.58 -6.16
N PRO A 40 -6.50 4.61 -6.80
CA PRO A 40 -6.68 5.93 -6.17
C PRO A 40 -7.47 5.91 -4.85
N SER A 41 -8.56 5.13 -4.75
CA SER A 41 -9.34 5.04 -3.51
C SER A 41 -8.57 4.31 -2.43
N LEU A 42 -7.86 3.25 -2.79
CA LEU A 42 -7.02 2.48 -1.88
C LEU A 42 -5.91 3.36 -1.26
N LEU A 43 -5.24 4.18 -2.07
CA LEU A 43 -4.18 5.08 -1.59
C LEU A 43 -4.71 6.15 -0.64
N LEU A 44 -5.88 6.72 -0.94
CA LEU A 44 -6.55 7.69 -0.08
C LEU A 44 -6.97 7.04 1.25
N ARG A 45 -7.58 5.86 1.20
CA ARG A 45 -8.00 5.10 2.40
C ARG A 45 -6.80 4.69 3.26
N ALA A 46 -5.68 4.37 2.62
CA ALA A 46 -4.39 4.14 3.26
C ALA A 46 -3.75 5.41 3.85
N LYS A 47 -4.37 6.59 3.69
CA LYS A 47 -3.84 7.90 4.11
C LYS A 47 -2.42 8.18 3.56
N THR A 48 -2.09 7.59 2.41
CA THR A 48 -0.81 7.81 1.73
C THR A 48 -0.83 9.09 0.87
N VAL A 49 -2.03 9.57 0.56
CA VAL A 49 -2.32 10.78 -0.22
C VAL A 49 -3.47 11.54 0.42
N SER A 50 -3.53 12.85 0.17
CA SER A 50 -4.54 13.74 0.76
C SER A 50 -5.87 13.74 -0.01
N SER A 51 -5.87 13.29 -1.27
CA SER A 51 -7.08 13.22 -2.10
C SER A 51 -6.98 12.17 -3.22
N LYS A 52 -8.12 11.76 -3.80
CA LYS A 52 -8.15 10.88 -4.99
C LYS A 52 -7.48 11.53 -6.21
N SER A 53 -7.64 12.84 -6.39
CA SER A 53 -7.03 13.57 -7.51
C SER A 53 -5.51 13.62 -7.39
N GLU A 54 -4.98 13.80 -6.17
CA GLU A 54 -3.56 13.67 -5.88
C GLU A 54 -3.06 12.25 -6.17
N ALA A 55 -3.82 11.23 -5.75
CA ALA A 55 -3.51 9.84 -6.03
C ALA A 55 -3.34 9.58 -7.54
N ARG A 56 -4.32 10.00 -8.35
CA ARG A 56 -4.28 9.84 -9.82
C ARG A 56 -3.07 10.52 -10.42
N ARG A 57 -2.83 11.78 -10.07
CA ARG A 57 -1.65 12.53 -10.54
C ARG A 57 -0.36 11.82 -10.17
N LEU A 58 -0.26 11.29 -8.96
CA LEU A 58 0.93 10.61 -8.48
C LEU A 58 1.16 9.28 -9.21
N ILE A 59 0.09 8.56 -9.53
CA ILE A 59 0.14 7.34 -10.35
C ILE A 59 0.57 7.67 -11.79
N GLU A 60 -0.09 8.63 -12.44
CA GLU A 60 0.20 9.05 -13.82
C GLU A 60 1.64 9.56 -13.98
N GLN A 61 2.17 10.24 -12.98
CA GLN A 61 3.56 10.71 -12.96
C GLN A 61 4.57 9.61 -12.62
N GLY A 62 4.13 8.36 -12.40
CA GLY A 62 5.00 7.23 -12.05
C GLY A 62 5.57 7.31 -10.62
N GLY A 63 4.87 8.04 -9.75
CA GLY A 63 5.13 8.12 -8.33
C GLY A 63 4.63 6.89 -7.56
N VAL A 64 3.73 6.09 -8.12
CA VAL A 64 3.33 4.79 -7.55
C VAL A 64 4.05 3.67 -8.30
N ARG A 65 4.67 2.76 -7.54
CA ARG A 65 5.39 1.61 -8.08
C ARG A 65 5.03 0.36 -7.32
N VAL A 66 5.05 -0.79 -7.99
CA VAL A 66 4.90 -2.11 -7.36
C VAL A 66 6.24 -2.84 -7.35
N GLU A 67 6.49 -3.61 -6.31
CA GLU A 67 7.62 -4.53 -6.23
C GLU A 67 7.31 -5.81 -7.01
N ASN A 68 8.22 -6.22 -7.90
CA ASN A 68 8.19 -7.50 -8.61
C ASN A 68 9.58 -8.14 -8.65
N ASP A 69 9.72 -9.29 -9.31
CA ASP A 69 11.00 -10.02 -9.42
C ASP A 69 12.12 -9.20 -10.09
N SER A 70 11.77 -8.20 -10.90
CA SER A 70 12.70 -7.28 -11.55
C SER A 70 12.93 -5.97 -10.76
N GLY A 71 12.34 -5.84 -9.57
CA GLY A 71 12.43 -4.66 -8.70
C GLY A 71 11.21 -3.74 -8.76
N TRP A 72 11.41 -2.42 -8.62
CA TRP A 72 10.32 -1.44 -8.55
C TRP A 72 9.84 -1.02 -9.94
N THR A 73 8.61 -1.40 -10.29
CA THR A 73 7.99 -1.11 -11.60
C THR A 73 6.86 -0.09 -11.48
N LYS A 74 6.79 0.86 -12.42
CA LYS A 74 5.70 1.86 -12.47
C LYS A 74 4.37 1.19 -12.81
N ILE A 75 3.30 1.63 -12.15
CA ILE A 75 1.94 1.14 -12.40
C ILE A 75 0.99 2.29 -12.75
N THR A 76 -0.15 1.95 -13.34
CA THR A 76 -1.21 2.89 -13.74
C THR A 76 -2.42 2.76 -12.81
N ALA A 77 -3.39 3.68 -12.93
CA ALA A 77 -4.59 3.66 -12.09
C ALA A 77 -5.49 2.43 -12.35
N THR A 78 -5.32 1.78 -13.51
CA THR A 78 -5.98 0.54 -13.91
C THR A 78 -5.25 -0.73 -13.46
N TYR A 79 -4.13 -0.58 -12.76
CA TYR A 79 -3.37 -1.72 -12.27
C TYR A 79 -4.20 -2.55 -11.28
N SER A 80 -4.33 -3.84 -11.59
CA SER A 80 -4.97 -4.81 -10.72
C SER A 80 -3.95 -5.34 -9.71
N PHE A 81 -3.97 -4.78 -8.51
CA PHE A 81 -3.15 -5.25 -7.40
C PHE A 81 -3.64 -6.61 -6.87
N LYS A 82 -2.69 -7.40 -6.36
CA LYS A 82 -2.93 -8.73 -5.80
C LYS A 82 -2.45 -8.80 -4.36
N ARG A 83 -3.03 -9.74 -3.60
CA ARG A 83 -2.60 -10.06 -2.25
C ARG A 83 -1.10 -10.35 -2.23
N GLY A 84 -0.37 -9.67 -1.35
CA GLY A 84 1.08 -9.75 -1.21
C GLY A 84 1.86 -8.70 -2.00
N ASP A 85 1.23 -7.97 -2.90
CA ASP A 85 1.88 -6.86 -3.63
C ASP A 85 2.34 -5.79 -2.64
N VAL A 86 3.49 -5.20 -2.94
CA VAL A 86 3.98 -4.03 -2.20
C VAL A 86 4.08 -2.85 -3.12
N LEU A 87 3.36 -1.81 -2.75
CA LEU A 87 3.33 -0.53 -3.43
C LEU A 87 4.27 0.45 -2.73
N LYS A 88 5.10 1.13 -3.50
CA LYS A 88 5.84 2.32 -3.07
C LYS A 88 5.09 3.54 -3.57
N VAL A 89 4.72 4.42 -2.64
CA VAL A 89 3.92 5.62 -2.91
C VAL A 89 4.81 6.85 -2.73
N GLY A 90 5.08 7.55 -3.82
CA GLY A 90 5.86 8.78 -3.84
C GLY A 90 7.37 8.57 -3.67
N LYS A 91 8.06 9.66 -3.27
CA LYS A 91 9.52 9.69 -3.07
C LYS A 91 9.94 9.38 -1.64
N LYS A 92 9.16 9.85 -0.65
CA LYS A 92 9.38 9.53 0.77
C LYS A 92 9.03 8.06 0.94
N GLY A 93 9.75 7.33 1.79
CA GLY A 93 9.65 5.86 1.94
C GLY A 93 8.31 5.36 2.50
N GLN A 94 7.19 5.72 1.88
CA GLN A 94 5.86 5.21 2.17
C GLN A 94 5.66 3.94 1.36
N PHE A 95 5.48 2.84 2.07
CA PHE A 95 5.26 1.53 1.50
C PHE A 95 3.90 1.02 1.99
N LEU A 96 3.13 0.49 1.05
CA LEU A 96 1.79 -0.01 1.27
C LEU A 96 1.73 -1.45 0.78
N ARG A 97 1.48 -2.39 1.68
CA ARG A 97 1.35 -3.82 1.37
C ARG A 97 -0.13 -4.17 1.20
N ILE A 98 -0.43 -4.96 0.17
CA ILE A 98 -1.77 -5.47 -0.10
C ILE A 98 -1.98 -6.77 0.69
N GLY A 99 -2.94 -6.75 1.62
CA GLY A 99 -3.26 -7.85 2.54
C GLY A 99 -4.17 -8.93 1.99
#